data_AF-A0A9D8R812-F1
#
_entry.id   AF-A0A9D8R812-F1
#
_cell.length_a   1.000
_cell.length_b   1.000
_cell.length_c   1.000
_cell.angle_alpha   90.00
_cell.angle_beta   90.00
_cell.angle_gamma   90.00
#
_symmetry.space_group_name_H-M   'P 1'
#
loop_
_entity.id
_entity.type
_entity.pdbx_description
1 polymer ?
#
loop_
_entity_poly.entity_id
_entity_poly.type
_entity_poly.pdbx_seq_one_letter_code
_entity_poly.pdbx_strand_id
1 'polypeptide(L)'
;MLFGIMSATLLLEIFLLYPLEVGFANAFKKLHVEGDAELAENTFRLGFKNYSHIVLGILHMAVLTLLWTLLLIIPGIIKSFSYAMTPFILVDRPELSTREAIHESRRMMKGRKWDLFCLVLSFIGWIILGIFTLFIGYLWLVPYMQTSFAAFYQNILEEEKVEMAASFSTAAPRPEPVKVREFEPSNHDDYAPKEDWTV
;
A
#
# COMPACT_ATOMS: atom_id res chain seq x y z
N MET A 1 -31.40 -12.32 7.69
CA MET A 1 -32.35 -11.77 8.70
C MET A 1 -31.63 -10.93 9.74
N LEU A 2 -30.62 -11.44 10.45
CA LEU A 2 -29.86 -10.68 11.47
C LEU A 2 -29.20 -9.39 10.94
N PHE A 3 -28.52 -9.44 9.79
CA PHE A 3 -27.87 -8.26 9.21
C PHE A 3 -28.86 -7.14 8.83
N GLY A 4 -30.06 -7.49 8.37
CA GLY A 4 -31.12 -6.52 8.06
C GLY A 4 -31.75 -5.90 9.30
N ILE A 5 -31.84 -6.66 10.39
CA ILE A 5 -32.32 -6.15 11.69
C ILE A 5 -31.29 -5.20 12.29
N MET A 6 -30.00 -5.53 12.20
CA MET A 6 -28.91 -4.66 12.67
C MET A 6 -28.80 -3.35 11.88
N SER A 7 -28.97 -3.39 10.56
CA SER A 7 -28.94 -2.16 9.76
C SER A 7 -30.19 -1.29 10.00
N ALA A 8 -31.36 -1.90 10.14
CA ALA A 8 -32.60 -1.16 10.42
C ALA A 8 -32.60 -0.50 11.81
N THR A 9 -32.06 -1.19 12.82
CA THR A 9 -31.89 -0.63 14.18
C THR A 9 -30.88 0.52 14.19
N LEU A 10 -29.75 0.37 13.49
CA LEU A 10 -28.77 1.45 13.33
C LEU A 10 -29.38 2.69 12.67
N LEU A 11 -30.18 2.51 11.61
CA LEU A 11 -30.87 3.61 10.94
C LEU A 11 -31.88 4.30 11.85
N LEU A 12 -32.63 3.52 12.64
CA LEU A 12 -33.60 4.06 13.59
C LEU A 12 -32.92 4.88 14.69
N GLU A 13 -31.80 4.39 15.23
CA GLU A 13 -30.97 5.11 16.20
C GLU A 13 -30.44 6.42 15.61
N ILE A 14 -29.88 6.39 14.40
CA ILE A 14 -29.39 7.58 13.71
C ILE A 14 -30.54 8.62 13.55
N PHE A 15 -31.69 8.19 13.06
CA PHE A 15 -32.80 9.11 12.81
C PHE A 15 -33.44 9.68 14.09
N LEU A 16 -33.40 8.97 15.21
CA LEU A 16 -33.96 9.45 16.48
C LEU A 16 -32.94 10.18 17.36
N LEU A 17 -31.71 9.69 17.42
CA LEU A 17 -30.68 10.16 18.35
C LEU A 17 -30.03 11.46 17.89
N TYR A 18 -29.75 11.61 16.58
CA TYR A 18 -29.07 12.82 16.08
C TYR A 18 -29.88 14.12 16.26
N PRO A 19 -31.19 14.14 15.99
CA PRO A 19 -32.01 15.33 16.25
C PRO A 19 -32.14 15.60 17.75
N LEU A 20 -32.17 14.56 18.57
CA LEU A 20 -32.15 14.68 20.02
C LEU A 20 -30.82 15.26 20.53
N GLU A 21 -29.69 14.85 19.97
CA GLU A 21 -28.35 15.39 20.26
C GLU A 21 -28.26 16.88 19.91
N VAL A 22 -28.76 17.28 18.73
CA VAL A 22 -28.84 18.70 18.35
C VAL A 22 -29.76 19.48 19.29
N GLY A 23 -30.90 18.90 19.65
CA GLY A 23 -31.82 19.47 20.63
C GLY A 23 -31.13 19.70 21.98
N PHE A 24 -30.40 18.70 22.47
CA PHE A 24 -29.67 18.75 23.73
C PHE A 24 -28.58 19.83 23.71
N ALA A 25 -27.75 19.85 22.66
CA ALA A 25 -26.72 20.86 22.49
C ALA A 25 -27.30 22.28 22.48
N ASN A 26 -28.44 22.49 21.81
CA ASN A 26 -29.10 23.79 21.75
C ASN A 26 -29.89 24.14 23.02
N ALA A 27 -30.37 23.16 23.79
CA ALA A 27 -30.96 23.38 25.10
C ALA A 27 -29.92 23.90 26.10
N PHE A 28 -28.71 23.31 26.11
CA PHE A 28 -27.59 23.82 26.92
C PHE A 28 -27.11 25.21 26.46
N LYS A 29 -27.12 25.45 25.14
CA LYS A 29 -26.88 26.80 24.61
C LYS A 29 -27.91 27.81 25.12
N LYS A 30 -29.21 27.48 25.13
CA LYS A 30 -30.26 28.36 25.69
C LYS A 30 -30.12 28.54 27.19
N LEU A 31 -29.80 27.49 27.94
CA LEU A 31 -29.51 27.59 29.37
C LEU A 31 -28.35 28.59 29.63
N HIS A 32 -27.27 28.47 28.87
CA HIS A 32 -26.09 29.33 29.04
C HIS A 32 -26.35 30.79 28.65
N VAL A 33 -27.08 31.04 27.57
CA VAL A 33 -27.28 32.39 27.02
C VAL A 33 -28.48 33.10 27.64
N GLU A 34 -29.59 32.39 27.88
CA GLU A 34 -30.88 32.95 28.29
C GLU A 34 -31.24 32.61 29.75
N GLY A 35 -30.49 31.72 30.41
CA GLY A 35 -30.83 31.23 31.76
C GLY A 35 -32.03 30.26 31.78
N ASP A 36 -32.46 29.80 30.61
CA ASP A 36 -33.63 28.92 30.43
C ASP A 36 -33.30 27.49 30.88
N ALA A 37 -33.81 27.12 32.06
CA ALA A 37 -33.56 25.84 32.70
C ALA A 37 -34.50 24.71 32.25
N GLU A 38 -35.40 24.96 31.30
CA GLU A 38 -36.33 23.95 30.78
C GLU A 38 -35.63 23.00 29.79
N LEU A 39 -34.60 22.29 30.27
CA LEU A 39 -33.71 21.49 29.43
C LEU A 39 -34.45 20.39 28.65
N ALA A 40 -35.36 19.67 29.32
CA ALA A 40 -36.10 18.58 28.68
C ALA A 40 -37.00 19.11 27.57
N GLU A 41 -37.81 20.13 27.85
CA GLU A 41 -38.69 20.74 26.85
C GLU A 41 -37.87 21.31 25.68
N ASN A 42 -36.83 22.10 25.97
CA ASN A 42 -36.00 22.68 24.93
C ASN A 42 -35.27 21.63 24.09
N THR A 43 -34.85 20.52 24.69
CA THR A 43 -34.21 19.41 23.96
C THR A 43 -35.16 18.82 22.92
N PHE A 44 -36.37 18.42 23.31
CA PHE A 44 -37.34 17.87 22.36
C PHE A 44 -37.83 18.93 21.36
N ARG A 45 -38.13 20.13 21.84
CA ARG A 45 -38.64 21.20 21.00
C ARG A 45 -37.63 21.61 19.94
N LEU A 46 -36.37 21.87 20.31
CA LEU A 46 -35.35 22.32 19.36
C LEU A 46 -34.88 21.18 18.45
N GLY A 47 -34.80 19.95 18.97
CA GLY A 47 -34.40 18.78 18.20
C GLY A 47 -35.41 18.37 17.12
N PHE A 48 -36.71 18.46 17.41
CA PHE A 48 -37.77 17.95 16.52
C PHE A 48 -38.55 19.04 15.76
N LYS A 49 -38.47 20.32 16.13
CA LYS A 49 -39.24 21.40 15.46
C LYS A 49 -38.94 21.53 13.97
N ASN A 50 -37.66 21.45 13.59
CA ASN A 50 -37.21 21.51 12.19
C ASN A 50 -36.49 20.22 11.80
N TYR A 51 -37.08 19.08 12.16
CA TYR A 51 -36.47 17.75 12.08
C TYR A 51 -35.79 17.47 10.71
N SER A 52 -36.50 17.69 9.59
CA SER A 52 -35.97 17.39 8.26
C SER A 52 -34.72 18.21 7.91
N HIS A 53 -34.71 19.51 8.26
CA HIS A 53 -33.56 20.38 8.02
C HIS A 53 -32.37 20.00 8.91
N ILE A 54 -32.63 19.63 10.17
CA ILE A 54 -31.60 19.17 11.12
C ILE A 54 -30.98 17.87 10.61
N VAL A 55 -31.80 16.86 10.30
CA VAL A 55 -31.34 15.55 9.79
C VAL A 55 -30.56 15.72 8.50
N LEU A 56 -31.05 16.52 7.54
CA LEU A 56 -30.35 16.76 6.28
C LEU A 56 -29.00 17.46 6.50
N GLY A 57 -28.94 18.44 7.41
CA GLY A 57 -27.70 19.14 7.75
C GLY A 57 -26.66 18.22 8.39
N ILE A 58 -27.08 17.39 9.36
CA ILE A 58 -26.20 16.41 10.02
C ILE A 58 -25.75 15.35 9.03
N LEU A 59 -26.67 14.84 8.19
CA LEU A 59 -26.33 13.85 7.15
C LEU A 59 -25.29 14.42 6.18
N HIS A 60 -25.47 15.66 5.73
CA HIS A 60 -24.50 16.32 4.86
C HIS A 60 -23.13 16.47 5.54
N MET A 61 -23.10 16.92 6.81
CA MET A 61 -21.88 16.99 7.60
C MET A 61 -21.20 15.63 7.74
N ALA A 62 -21.97 14.57 8.01
CA ALA A 62 -21.48 13.21 8.16
C ALA A 62 -20.87 12.69 6.85
N VAL A 63 -21.54 12.91 5.71
CA VAL A 63 -21.03 12.54 4.37
C VAL A 63 -19.73 13.27 4.06
N LEU A 64 -19.65 14.58 4.32
CA LEU A 64 -18.42 15.34 4.10
C LEU A 64 -17.28 14.83 4.99
N THR A 65 -17.55 14.58 6.27
CA THR A 65 -16.56 14.06 7.21
C THR A 65 -16.07 12.67 6.78
N LEU A 66 -16.99 11.80 6.34
CA LEU A 66 -16.65 10.49 5.80
C LEU A 66 -15.79 10.61 4.54
N LEU A 67 -16.08 11.56 3.65
CA LEU A 67 -15.29 11.81 2.45
C LEU A 67 -13.88 12.28 2.79
N TRP A 68 -13.73 13.22 3.72
CA TRP A 68 -12.43 13.72 4.17
C TRP A 68 -11.59 12.63 4.85
N THR A 69 -12.21 11.82 5.69
CA THR A 69 -11.52 10.69 6.33
C THR A 69 -11.11 9.63 5.33
N LEU A 70 -11.99 9.26 4.38
CA LEU A 70 -11.68 8.32 3.31
C LEU A 70 -10.52 8.81 2.43
N LEU A 71 -10.48 10.11 2.13
CA LEU A 71 -9.39 10.75 1.39
C LEU A 71 -8.04 10.57 2.10
N LEU A 72 -8.01 10.54 3.44
CA LEU A 72 -6.79 10.35 4.24
C LEU A 72 -6.44 8.87 4.48
N ILE A 73 -7.41 7.97 4.41
CA ILE A 73 -7.17 6.51 4.56
C ILE A 73 -6.33 5.99 3.39
N ILE A 74 -6.68 6.35 2.16
CA ILE A 74 -5.97 5.91 0.94
C ILE A 74 -4.46 6.22 0.98
N PRO A 75 -3.99 7.46 1.22
CA PRO A 75 -2.57 7.75 1.30
C PRO A 75 -1.90 7.06 2.49
N GLY A 76 -2.61 6.83 3.60
CA GLY A 76 -2.13 6.04 4.72
C GLY A 76 -1.80 4.60 4.32
N ILE A 77 -2.72 3.92 3.62
CA ILE A 77 -2.55 2.55 3.12
C ILE A 77 -1.40 2.47 2.09
N ILE A 78 -1.35 3.41 1.14
CA ILE A 78 -0.26 3.42 0.14
C ILE A 78 1.11 3.61 0.81
N LYS A 79 1.17 4.45 1.85
CA LYS A 79 2.41 4.65 2.62
C LYS A 79 2.78 3.43 3.44
N SER A 80 1.83 2.75 4.09
CA SER A 80 2.14 1.53 4.85
C SER A 80 2.75 0.44 3.97
N PHE A 81 2.23 0.24 2.75
CA PHE A 81 2.82 -0.68 1.76
C PHE A 81 4.25 -0.31 1.38
N SER A 82 4.57 0.99 1.33
CA SER A 82 5.92 1.44 1.01
C SER A 82 6.95 1.08 2.10
N TYR A 83 6.49 0.76 3.32
CA TYR A 83 7.32 0.43 4.48
C TYR A 83 7.24 -1.05 4.88
N ALA A 84 6.47 -1.86 4.16
CA ALA A 84 6.18 -3.25 4.52
C ALA A 84 7.43 -4.15 4.59
N MET A 85 8.51 -3.78 3.91
CA MET A 85 9.77 -4.55 3.88
C MET A 85 10.77 -4.14 4.97
N THR A 86 10.55 -2.99 5.61
CA THR A 86 11.40 -2.47 6.71
C THR A 86 11.72 -3.53 7.79
N PRO A 87 10.75 -4.31 8.32
CA PRO A 87 11.07 -5.30 9.36
C PRO A 87 12.03 -6.40 8.88
N PHE A 88 11.92 -6.85 7.62
CA PHE A 88 12.83 -7.85 7.07
C PHE A 88 14.24 -7.26 6.88
N ILE A 89 14.33 -6.04 6.34
CA ILE A 89 15.62 -5.35 6.10
C ILE A 89 16.37 -5.10 7.42
N LEU A 90 15.66 -4.74 8.49
CA LEU A 90 16.29 -4.51 9.80
C LEU A 90 16.94 -5.76 10.39
N VAL A 91 16.41 -6.95 10.07
CA VAL A 91 16.96 -8.23 10.51
C VAL A 91 18.11 -8.67 9.60
N ASP A 92 17.94 -8.52 8.29
CA ASP A 92 18.93 -8.96 7.30
C ASP A 92 20.16 -8.03 7.24
N ARG A 93 20.01 -6.76 7.59
CA ARG A 93 21.05 -5.72 7.56
C ARG A 93 21.05 -4.90 8.85
N PRO A 94 21.50 -5.48 9.98
CA PRO A 94 21.52 -4.80 11.28
C PRO A 94 22.45 -3.58 11.33
N GLU A 95 23.34 -3.42 10.36
CA GLU A 95 24.22 -2.27 10.18
C GLU A 95 23.47 -0.99 9.75
N LEU A 96 22.27 -1.11 9.18
CA LEU A 96 21.49 0.04 8.72
C LEU A 96 20.75 0.72 9.87
N SER A 97 20.78 2.05 9.90
CA SER A 97 19.90 2.81 10.79
C SER A 97 18.43 2.64 10.39
N THR A 98 17.50 2.85 11.33
CA THR A 98 16.06 2.77 11.06
C THR A 98 15.62 3.61 9.86
N ARG A 99 16.23 4.79 9.68
CA ARG A 99 15.91 5.69 8.57
C ARG A 99 16.38 5.14 7.21
N GLU A 100 17.55 4.49 7.20
CA GLU A 100 18.11 3.84 6.02
C GLU A 100 17.31 2.60 5.64
N ALA A 101 16.92 1.78 6.62
CA ALA A 101 16.05 0.62 6.38
C ALA A 101 14.69 1.02 5.78
N ILE A 102 14.05 2.09 6.27
CA ILE A 102 12.80 2.62 5.70
C ILE A 102 13.03 3.17 4.29
N HIS A 103 14.17 3.82 4.05
CA HIS A 103 14.52 4.33 2.71
C HIS A 103 14.72 3.19 1.72
N GLU A 104 15.40 2.13 2.14
CA GLU A 104 15.61 0.93 1.34
C GLU A 104 14.30 0.21 1.07
N SER A 105 13.43 0.03 2.06
CA SER A 105 12.08 -0.50 1.85
C SER A 105 11.31 0.32 0.80
N ARG A 106 11.39 1.66 0.84
CA ARG A 106 10.75 2.52 -0.16
C ARG A 106 11.31 2.31 -1.57
N ARG A 107 12.63 2.14 -1.68
CA ARG A 107 13.32 1.88 -2.95
C ARG A 107 12.88 0.52 -3.51
N MET A 108 12.94 -0.53 -2.69
CA MET A 108 12.50 -1.88 -3.05
C MET A 108 11.01 -1.93 -3.46
N MET A 109 10.16 -1.13 -2.81
CA MET A 109 8.71 -1.09 -3.09
C MET A 109 8.31 -0.15 -4.25
N LYS A 110 9.25 0.57 -4.88
CA LYS A 110 8.92 1.45 -6.02
C LYS A 110 8.51 0.58 -7.22
N GLY A 111 7.33 0.83 -7.78
CA GLY A 111 6.76 0.01 -8.87
C GLY A 111 5.96 -1.21 -8.39
N ARG A 112 6.30 -1.80 -7.24
CA ARG A 112 5.70 -3.05 -6.71
C ARG A 112 4.59 -2.86 -5.68
N LYS A 113 4.11 -1.63 -5.48
CA LYS A 113 3.04 -1.33 -4.51
C LYS A 113 1.71 -1.97 -4.92
N TRP A 114 1.46 -2.08 -6.23
CA TRP A 114 0.25 -2.69 -6.76
C TRP A 114 0.24 -4.20 -6.53
N ASP A 115 1.38 -4.86 -6.70
CA ASP A 115 1.51 -6.30 -6.46
C ASP A 115 1.25 -6.64 -4.99
N LEU A 116 1.79 -5.83 -4.07
CA LEU A 116 1.49 -5.98 -2.65
C LEU A 116 0.02 -5.68 -2.32
N PHE A 117 -0.61 -4.72 -3.00
CA PHE A 117 -2.05 -4.47 -2.85
C PHE A 117 -2.89 -5.68 -3.31
N CYS A 118 -2.57 -6.27 -4.46
CA CYS A 118 -3.21 -7.49 -4.95
C CYS A 118 -3.02 -8.66 -3.98
N LEU A 119 -1.82 -8.81 -3.42
CA LEU A 119 -1.53 -9.80 -2.39
C LEU A 119 -2.45 -9.60 -1.16
N VAL A 120 -2.53 -8.38 -0.63
CA VAL A 120 -3.43 -8.07 0.51
C VAL A 120 -4.90 -8.25 0.14
N LEU A 121 -5.29 -7.89 -1.08
CA LEU A 121 -6.65 -8.07 -1.58
C LEU A 121 -7.02 -9.56 -1.66
N SER A 122 -6.08 -10.44 -1.98
CA SER A 122 -6.32 -11.90 -1.94
C SER A 122 -6.66 -12.40 -0.52
N PHE A 123 -6.19 -11.69 0.51
CA PHE A 123 -6.47 -12.01 1.92
C PHE A 123 -7.74 -11.37 2.47
N ILE A 124 -8.34 -10.39 1.79
CA ILE A 124 -9.47 -9.63 2.34
C ILE A 124 -10.66 -10.54 2.71
N GLY A 125 -10.94 -11.54 1.88
CA GLY A 125 -12.00 -12.51 2.14
C GLY A 125 -11.74 -13.33 3.40
N TRP A 126 -10.48 -13.75 3.61
CA TRP A 126 -10.06 -14.51 4.78
C TRP A 126 -10.07 -13.66 6.06
N ILE A 127 -9.67 -12.39 5.96
CA ILE A 127 -9.74 -11.40 7.05
C ILE A 127 -11.19 -11.24 7.50
N ILE A 128 -12.11 -11.04 6.55
CA ILE A 128 -13.55 -10.91 6.84
C ILE A 128 -14.10 -12.18 7.51
N LEU A 129 -13.77 -13.36 6.99
CA LEU A 129 -14.14 -14.65 7.61
C LEU A 129 -13.56 -14.80 9.02
N GLY A 130 -12.33 -14.36 9.24
CA GLY A 130 -11.67 -14.36 10.54
C GLY A 130 -12.43 -13.52 11.58
N ILE A 131 -12.98 -12.37 11.19
CA ILE A 131 -13.77 -11.51 12.08
C ILE A 131 -15.07 -12.22 12.48
N PHE A 132 -15.75 -12.87 11.53
CA PHE A 132 -16.98 -13.64 11.81
C PHE A 132 -16.75 -14.85 12.72
N THR A 133 -15.53 -15.38 12.78
CA THR A 133 -15.15 -16.50 13.65
C THR A 133 -14.60 -16.05 15.01
N LEU A 134 -14.92 -14.81 15.45
CA LEU A 134 -14.40 -14.22 16.69
C LEU A 134 -12.86 -14.26 16.77
N PHE A 135 -12.20 -13.95 15.66
CA PHE A 135 -10.73 -13.91 15.51
C PHE A 135 -10.01 -15.26 15.60
N ILE A 136 -10.72 -16.37 15.80
CA ILE A 136 -10.10 -17.71 15.84
C ILE A 136 -9.42 -18.02 14.48
N GLY A 137 -10.06 -17.57 13.39
CA GLY A 137 -9.49 -17.63 12.03
C GLY A 137 -8.11 -16.99 11.88
N TYR A 138 -7.74 -16.05 12.75
CA TYR A 138 -6.46 -15.35 12.65
C TYR A 138 -5.27 -16.19 13.10
N LEU A 139 -5.48 -17.25 13.89
CA LEU A 139 -4.39 -18.10 14.39
C LEU A 139 -3.59 -18.75 13.25
N TRP A 140 -4.27 -19.15 12.17
CA TRP A 140 -3.64 -19.68 10.95
C TRP A 140 -3.45 -18.62 9.87
N LEU A 141 -4.34 -17.64 9.79
CA LEU A 141 -4.25 -16.61 8.76
C LEU A 141 -3.02 -15.71 8.95
N VAL A 142 -2.69 -15.34 10.19
CA VAL A 142 -1.51 -14.50 10.49
C VAL A 142 -0.20 -15.14 10.03
N PRO A 143 0.18 -16.36 10.47
CA PRO A 143 1.43 -16.97 10.01
C PRO A 143 1.46 -17.19 8.50
N TYR A 144 0.30 -17.48 7.88
CA TYR A 144 0.20 -17.59 6.42
C TYR A 144 0.48 -16.26 5.72
N MET A 145 -0.15 -15.16 6.17
CA MET A 145 0.12 -13.81 5.63
C MET A 145 1.58 -13.39 5.83
N GLN A 146 2.16 -13.66 7.00
CA GLN A 146 3.57 -13.36 7.27
C GLN A 146 4.50 -14.12 6.32
N THR A 147 4.21 -15.39 6.06
CA THR A 147 4.98 -16.21 5.11
C THR A 147 4.87 -15.66 3.69
N SER A 148 3.68 -15.22 3.26
CA SER A 148 3.50 -14.59 1.96
C SER A 148 4.26 -13.27 1.83
N PHE A 149 4.31 -12.45 2.88
CA PHE A 149 5.13 -11.23 2.87
C PHE A 149 6.63 -11.53 2.84
N ALA A 150 7.10 -12.56 3.54
CA ALA A 150 8.48 -13.00 3.48
C ALA A 150 8.85 -13.53 2.08
N ALA A 151 7.98 -14.33 1.45
CA ALA A 151 8.19 -14.79 0.08
C ALA A 151 8.22 -13.63 -0.91
N PHE A 152 7.33 -12.64 -0.76
CA PHE A 152 7.34 -11.43 -1.57
C PHE A 152 8.65 -10.64 -1.43
N TYR A 153 9.18 -10.54 -0.21
CA TYR A 153 10.48 -9.91 0.05
C TYR A 153 11.63 -10.66 -0.65
N GLN A 154 11.66 -11.99 -0.56
CA GLN A 154 12.68 -12.81 -1.21
C GLN A 154 12.65 -12.68 -2.74
N ASN A 155 11.46 -12.70 -3.35
CA ASN A 155 11.30 -12.53 -4.79
C ASN A 155 11.91 -11.20 -5.27
N ILE A 156 11.71 -10.11 -4.52
CA ILE A 156 12.29 -8.80 -4.85
C ILE A 156 13.83 -8.86 -4.86
N LEU A 157 14.42 -9.53 -3.87
CA LEU A 157 15.88 -9.67 -3.79
C LEU A 157 16.44 -10.53 -4.92
N GLU A 158 15.73 -11.58 -5.32
CA GLU A 158 16.13 -12.44 -6.45
C GLU A 158 16.10 -11.67 -7.76
N GLU A 159 15.04 -10.90 -8.02
CA GLU A 159 14.93 -10.03 -9.20
C GLU A 159 16.10 -9.03 -9.25
N GLU A 160 16.41 -8.37 -8.15
CA GLU A 160 17.51 -7.39 -8.08
C GLU A 160 18.88 -8.04 -8.36
N LYS A 161 19.09 -9.28 -7.88
CA LYS A 161 20.32 -10.04 -8.18
C LYS A 161 20.42 -10.40 -9.67
N VAL A 162 19.30 -10.79 -10.29
CA VAL A 162 19.26 -11.13 -11.73
C VAL A 162 19.54 -9.90 -12.59
N GLU A 163 18.91 -8.76 -12.27
CA GLU A 163 19.16 -7.48 -12.94
C GLU A 163 20.62 -7.05 -12.82
N MET A 164 21.19 -7.18 -11.61
CA MET A 164 22.58 -6.87 -11.35
C MET A 164 23.52 -7.76 -12.18
N ALA A 165 23.29 -9.08 -12.21
CA ALA A 165 24.07 -10.02 -13.02
C ALA A 165 23.98 -9.72 -14.52
N ALA A 166 22.78 -9.37 -15.02
CA ALA A 166 22.57 -8.98 -16.41
C ALA A 166 23.32 -7.68 -16.78
N SER A 167 23.37 -6.71 -15.86
CA SER A 167 24.08 -5.45 -16.05
C SER A 167 25.60 -5.67 -16.21
N PHE A 168 26.20 -6.58 -15.42
CA PHE A 168 27.61 -6.94 -15.55
C PHE A 168 27.91 -7.67 -16.87
N SER A 169 26.99 -8.52 -17.34
CA SER A 169 27.13 -9.20 -18.64
C SER A 169 27.05 -8.24 -19.83
N THR A 170 26.29 -7.15 -19.72
CA THR A 170 26.10 -6.17 -20.80
C THR A 170 27.20 -5.09 -20.78
N ALA A 171 27.83 -4.86 -19.62
CA ALA A 171 28.95 -3.92 -19.44
C ALA A 171 30.32 -4.51 -19.84
N ALA A 172 30.42 -5.82 -20.09
CA ALA A 172 31.63 -6.40 -20.67
C ALA A 172 31.89 -5.76 -22.04
N PRO A 173 33.09 -5.20 -22.31
CA PRO A 173 33.41 -4.67 -23.63
C PRO A 173 33.14 -5.78 -24.63
N ARG A 174 32.31 -5.50 -25.66
CA ARG A 174 32.17 -6.40 -26.80
C ARG A 174 33.61 -6.75 -27.19
N PRO A 175 34.01 -8.04 -27.23
CA PRO A 175 35.35 -8.37 -27.68
C PRO A 175 35.50 -7.66 -29.02
N GLU A 176 36.45 -6.73 -29.12
CA GLU A 176 36.70 -6.06 -30.38
C GLU A 176 36.77 -7.18 -31.42
N PRO A 177 36.05 -7.05 -32.56
CA PRO A 177 36.05 -8.09 -33.57
C PRO A 177 37.52 -8.43 -33.79
N VAL A 178 37.89 -9.66 -33.44
CA VAL A 178 39.28 -10.12 -33.56
C VAL A 178 39.63 -9.80 -34.99
N LYS A 179 40.55 -8.85 -35.20
CA LYS A 179 41.06 -8.56 -36.54
C LYS A 179 41.71 -9.86 -36.98
N VAL A 180 40.95 -10.67 -37.71
CA VAL A 180 41.48 -11.86 -38.36
C VAL A 180 42.59 -11.29 -39.21
N ARG A 181 43.83 -11.61 -38.85
CA ARG A 181 44.99 -11.18 -39.61
C ARG A 181 44.74 -11.74 -41.00
N GLU A 182 44.36 -10.87 -41.94
CA GLU A 182 44.05 -11.29 -43.29
C GLU A 182 45.31 -11.99 -43.79
N PHE A 183 45.18 -13.28 -44.09
CA PHE A 183 46.31 -14.08 -44.53
C PHE A 183 46.65 -13.56 -45.92
N GLU A 184 47.58 -12.61 -45.99
CA GLU A 184 48.23 -12.26 -47.24
C GLU A 184 48.86 -13.55 -47.77
N PRO A 185 48.38 -14.11 -48.90
CA PRO A 185 48.97 -15.31 -49.44
C PRO A 185 50.43 -14.98 -49.76
N SER A 186 51.36 -15.71 -49.14
CA SER A 186 52.78 -15.59 -49.47
C SER A 186 52.93 -15.75 -50.98
N ASN A 187 53.48 -14.74 -51.64
CA ASN A 187 53.61 -14.75 -53.08
C ASN A 187 54.43 -15.99 -53.49
N HIS A 188 53.90 -16.80 -54.40
CA HIS A 188 54.52 -18.08 -54.79
C HIS A 188 55.92 -17.86 -55.41
N ASP A 189 56.24 -16.63 -55.81
CA ASP A 189 57.54 -16.24 -56.35
C ASP A 189 58.66 -16.20 -55.29
N ASP A 190 58.34 -16.13 -54.00
CA ASP A 190 59.35 -16.12 -52.92
C ASP A 190 60.05 -17.48 -52.73
N TYR A 191 59.51 -18.55 -53.31
CA TYR A 191 60.09 -19.90 -53.28
C TYR A 191 60.76 -20.31 -54.60
N ALA A 192 60.89 -19.41 -55.58
CA ALA A 192 61.63 -19.69 -56.79
C ALA A 192 63.15 -19.77 -56.48
N PRO A 193 63.83 -20.87 -56.84
CA PRO A 193 65.29 -20.93 -56.74
C PRO A 193 65.88 -19.81 -57.60
N LYS A 194 66.66 -18.91 -56.99
CA LYS A 194 67.46 -17.97 -57.76
C LYS A 194 68.54 -18.78 -58.47
N GLU A 195 68.37 -18.99 -59.78
CA GLU A 195 69.41 -19.60 -60.62
C GLU A 195 70.61 -18.65 -60.69
N ASP A 196 71.53 -18.83 -59.76
CA ASP A 196 72.93 -18.40 -59.86
C ASP A 196 73.69 -19.49 -60.61
N TRP A 197 73.90 -19.26 -61.91
CA TRP A 197 74.82 -20.04 -62.74
C TRP A 197 75.85 -19.13 -63.42
N THR A 198 76.61 -18.37 -62.64
CA THR A 198 77.81 -17.69 -63.16
C THR A 198 79.06 -18.15 -62.41
N VAL A 199 79.88 -18.93 -63.13
CA VAL A 199 81.27 -19.30 -62.80
C VAL A 199 82.20 -18.17 -63.19
#